data_AF-A0A523AM30-F1
#
_entry.id   AF-A0A523AM30-F1
#
_cell.length_a   1.000
_cell.length_b   1.000
_cell.length_c   1.000
_cell.angle_alpha   90.00
_cell.angle_beta   90.00
_cell.angle_gamma   90.00
#
_symmetry.space_group_name_H-M   'P 1'
#
loop_
_entity.id
_entity.type
_entity.pdbx_description
1 polymer ?
#
loop_
_entity_poly.entity_id
_entity_poly.type
_entity_poly.pdbx_seq_one_letter_code
_entity_poly.pdbx_strand_id
1 'polypeptide(L)'
;MVGKEEVKPVAVLVITCLVWGALLGLTHSATEKRIEEAERAELYRTLSQIFPSAQFTEENGHYVCSENGVVVGYAVEVEEKGYGGKMRVLVGMNPDGTVAGVRILSHGE
;
A
#
# COMPACT_ATOMS: atom_id res chain seq x y z
N MET A 1 20.41 30.28 -33.71
CA MET A 1 21.61 29.89 -32.95
C MET A 1 21.51 30.56 -31.59
N VAL A 2 21.35 29.79 -30.51
CA VAL A 2 21.17 30.32 -29.14
C VAL A 2 22.47 31.05 -28.74
N GLY A 3 22.35 32.32 -28.39
CA GLY A 3 23.48 33.14 -27.97
C GLY A 3 24.02 32.69 -26.61
N LYS A 4 25.33 32.84 -26.40
CA LYS A 4 26.05 32.48 -25.15
C LYS A 4 25.53 33.23 -23.90
N GLU A 5 24.69 34.25 -24.09
CA GLU A 5 24.02 35.00 -23.03
C GLU A 5 22.68 34.36 -22.61
N GLU A 6 22.00 33.67 -23.52
CA GLU A 6 20.73 32.96 -23.26
C GLU A 6 20.94 31.54 -22.73
N VAL A 7 22.13 30.95 -22.94
CA VAL A 7 22.45 29.61 -22.42
C VAL A 7 22.63 29.61 -20.89
N LYS A 8 22.97 30.75 -20.28
CA LYS A 8 23.20 30.88 -18.82
C LYS A 8 21.90 30.69 -18.02
N PRO A 9 20.77 31.37 -18.34
CA PRO A 9 19.51 31.12 -17.65
C PRO A 9 18.92 29.74 -17.99
N VAL A 10 19.11 29.22 -19.20
CA VAL A 10 18.67 27.85 -19.52
C VAL A 10 19.45 26.81 -18.71
N ALA A 11 20.77 26.96 -18.60
CA ALA A 11 21.60 26.05 -17.82
C ALA A 11 21.23 26.08 -16.33
N VAL A 12 20.96 27.26 -15.74
CA VAL A 12 20.57 27.33 -14.33
C VAL A 12 19.25 26.61 -14.07
N LEU A 13 18.26 26.73 -14.98
CA LEU A 13 16.97 26.05 -14.85
C LEU A 13 17.08 24.53 -14.98
N VAL A 14 17.92 24.04 -15.91
CA VAL A 14 18.17 22.59 -16.05
C VAL A 14 18.83 22.03 -14.80
N ILE A 15 19.83 22.74 -14.26
CA ILE A 15 20.53 22.33 -13.05
C ILE A 15 19.59 22.33 -11.85
N THR A 16 18.80 23.39 -11.66
CA THR A 16 17.87 23.45 -10.51
C THR A 16 16.78 22.40 -10.62
N CYS A 17 16.26 22.12 -11.82
CA CYS A 17 15.28 21.06 -12.04
C CYS A 17 15.87 19.67 -11.74
N LEU A 18 17.11 19.40 -12.16
CA LEU A 18 17.82 18.18 -11.80
C LEU A 18 18.02 18.03 -10.29
N VAL A 19 18.40 19.11 -9.61
CA VAL A 19 18.60 19.11 -8.15
C VAL A 19 17.29 18.83 -7.43
N TRP A 20 16.21 19.52 -7.78
CA TRP A 20 14.90 19.30 -7.16
C TRP A 20 14.32 17.91 -7.46
N GLY A 21 14.45 17.43 -8.70
CA GLY A 21 14.01 16.09 -9.08
C GLY A 21 14.77 14.99 -8.33
N ALA A 22 16.09 15.13 -8.20
CA ALA A 22 16.89 14.19 -7.42
C ALA A 22 16.50 14.22 -5.93
N LEU A 23 16.29 15.40 -5.36
CA LEU A 23 15.85 15.54 -3.98
C LEU A 23 14.49 14.85 -3.74
N LEU A 24 13.50 15.11 -4.61
CA LEU A 24 12.17 14.48 -4.52
C LEU A 24 12.21 12.96 -4.73
N GLY A 25 13.04 12.49 -5.65
CA GLY A 25 13.19 11.05 -5.89
C GLY A 25 13.76 10.33 -4.67
N LEU A 26 14.74 10.95 -4.01
CA LEU A 26 15.33 10.42 -2.79
C LEU A 26 14.33 10.42 -1.62
N THR A 27 13.52 11.47 -1.48
CA THR A 27 12.47 11.48 -0.43
C THR A 27 11.43 10.40 -0.70
N HIS A 28 10.91 10.28 -1.93
CA HIS A 28 9.92 9.26 -2.28
C HIS A 28 10.43 7.84 -2.02
N SER A 29 11.67 7.52 -2.42
CA SER A 29 12.24 6.19 -2.22
C SER A 29 12.50 5.86 -0.74
N ALA A 30 12.81 6.86 0.09
CA ALA A 30 12.93 6.67 1.53
C ALA A 30 11.57 6.55 2.23
N THR A 31 10.56 7.28 1.77
CA THR A 31 9.21 7.28 2.34
C THR A 31 8.45 6.01 1.98
N GLU A 32 8.53 5.54 0.73
CA GLU A 32 7.84 4.33 0.25
C GLU A 32 8.17 3.10 1.11
N LYS A 33 9.44 2.91 1.45
CA LYS A 33 9.87 1.80 2.31
C LYS A 33 9.21 1.83 3.69
N ARG A 34 9.03 3.01 4.26
CA ARG A 34 8.39 3.18 5.57
C ARG A 34 6.88 2.99 5.49
N ILE A 35 6.26 3.35 4.37
CA ILE A 35 4.83 3.17 4.12
C ILE A 35 4.51 1.67 4.02
N GLU A 36 5.29 0.91 3.26
CA GLU A 36 5.04 -0.53 3.08
C GLU A 36 5.10 -1.30 4.42
N GLU A 37 6.08 -0.98 5.27
CA GLU A 37 6.18 -1.59 6.60
C GLU A 37 4.98 -1.24 7.50
N ALA A 38 4.55 0.03 7.49
CA ALA A 38 3.41 0.50 8.27
C ALA A 38 2.10 -0.14 7.81
N GLU A 39 1.93 -0.25 6.49
CA GLU A 39 0.79 -0.85 5.84
C GLU A 39 0.69 -2.36 6.11
N ARG A 40 1.81 -3.09 5.97
CA ARG A 40 1.86 -4.50 6.35
C ARG A 40 1.50 -4.69 7.82
N ALA A 41 2.05 -3.85 8.71
CA ALA A 41 1.74 -3.94 10.13
C ALA A 41 0.24 -3.70 10.42
N GLU A 42 -0.39 -2.79 9.69
CA GLU A 42 -1.83 -2.53 9.80
C GLU A 42 -2.66 -3.72 9.28
N LEU A 43 -2.34 -4.23 8.09
CA LEU A 43 -2.94 -5.43 7.52
C LEU A 43 -2.88 -6.60 8.51
N TYR A 44 -1.70 -6.90 9.08
CA TYR A 44 -1.57 -8.00 10.05
C TYR A 44 -2.37 -7.77 11.33
N ARG A 45 -2.49 -6.52 11.80
CA ARG A 45 -3.37 -6.19 12.94
C ARG A 45 -4.82 -6.47 12.60
N THR A 46 -5.26 -6.07 11.42
CA THR A 46 -6.64 -6.29 10.95
C THR A 46 -6.95 -7.77 10.75
N LEU A 47 -6.03 -8.52 10.14
CA LEU A 47 -6.12 -9.98 10.01
C LEU A 47 -6.27 -10.65 11.39
N SER A 48 -5.44 -10.24 12.36
CA SER A 48 -5.52 -10.73 13.74
C SER A 48 -6.82 -10.34 14.45
N GLN A 49 -7.46 -9.24 14.07
CA GLN A 49 -8.77 -8.85 14.61
C GLN A 49 -9.91 -9.70 14.06
N ILE A 50 -9.80 -10.20 12.82
CA ILE A 50 -10.81 -11.07 12.20
C ILE A 50 -10.59 -12.53 12.62
N PHE A 51 -9.34 -12.99 12.63
CA PHE A 51 -8.95 -14.36 12.98
C PHE A 51 -7.85 -14.36 14.06
N PRO A 52 -8.20 -14.27 15.36
CA PRO A 52 -7.24 -14.03 16.46
C PRO A 52 -6.24 -15.16 16.74
N SER A 53 -6.46 -16.37 16.22
CA SER A 53 -5.62 -17.54 16.49
C SER A 53 -5.14 -18.25 15.21
N ALA A 54 -5.29 -17.59 14.05
CA ALA A 54 -4.84 -18.10 12.77
C ALA A 54 -3.42 -17.62 12.39
N GLN A 55 -2.68 -18.48 11.69
CA GLN A 55 -1.54 -18.09 10.88
C GLN A 55 -2.02 -17.59 9.51
N PHE A 56 -1.36 -16.55 9.02
CA PHE A 56 -1.69 -15.90 7.75
C PHE A 56 -0.61 -16.21 6.72
N THR A 57 -1.01 -16.79 5.60
CA THR A 57 -0.10 -17.04 4.45
C THR A 57 -0.67 -16.35 3.22
N GLU A 58 0.14 -15.54 2.55
CA GLU A 58 -0.24 -14.91 1.29
C GLU A 58 -0.07 -15.91 0.13
N GLU A 59 -1.15 -16.18 -0.60
CA GLU A 59 -1.17 -17.06 -1.76
C GLU A 59 -2.03 -16.43 -2.87
N ASN A 60 -1.51 -16.35 -4.11
CA ASN A 60 -2.26 -15.86 -5.28
C ASN A 60 -3.08 -14.56 -5.04
N GLY A 61 -2.56 -13.61 -4.27
CA GLY A 61 -3.21 -12.33 -3.98
C GLY A 61 -4.32 -12.37 -2.92
N HIS A 62 -4.41 -13.45 -2.14
CA HIS A 62 -5.29 -13.55 -0.96
C HIS A 62 -4.55 -14.16 0.23
N TYR A 63 -5.05 -13.93 1.43
CA TYR A 63 -4.48 -14.42 2.69
C TYR A 63 -5.25 -15.65 3.17
N VAL A 64 -4.59 -16.80 3.17
CA VAL A 64 -5.12 -18.03 3.77
C VAL A 64 -4.91 -17.97 5.28
N CYS A 65 -5.99 -18.07 6.05
CA CYS A 65 -5.99 -18.07 7.50
C CYS A 65 -6.11 -19.51 8.00
N SER A 66 -5.05 -20.04 8.59
CA SER A 66 -4.99 -21.43 9.08
C SER A 66 -4.68 -21.50 10.57
N GLU A 67 -5.44 -22.28 11.32
CA GLU A 67 -5.24 -22.51 12.74
C GLU A 67 -4.90 -23.99 12.97
N ASN A 68 -3.76 -24.28 13.61
CA ASN A 68 -3.29 -25.66 13.85
C ASN A 68 -3.27 -26.57 12.60
N GLY A 69 -3.01 -26.00 11.42
CA GLY A 69 -2.99 -26.73 10.14
C GLY A 69 -4.36 -26.92 9.49
N VAL A 70 -5.44 -26.35 10.05
CA VAL A 70 -6.79 -26.34 9.48
C VAL A 70 -7.10 -24.95 8.94
N VAL A 71 -7.55 -24.84 7.69
CA VAL A 71 -7.98 -23.57 7.12
C VAL A 71 -9.27 -23.11 7.80
N VAL A 72 -9.20 -21.99 8.51
CA VAL A 72 -10.34 -21.38 9.22
C VAL A 72 -10.97 -20.24 8.44
N GLY A 73 -10.30 -19.74 7.40
CA GLY A 73 -10.85 -18.71 6.52
C GLY A 73 -9.86 -18.20 5.48
N TYR A 74 -10.34 -17.27 4.67
CA TYR A 74 -9.58 -16.56 3.64
C TYR A 74 -9.82 -15.06 3.81
N ALA A 75 -8.83 -14.23 3.56
CA ALA A 75 -8.99 -12.79 3.54
C ALA A 75 -8.50 -12.21 2.22
N VAL A 76 -9.25 -11.29 1.65
CA VAL A 76 -8.95 -10.61 0.39
C VAL A 76 -8.89 -9.13 0.62
N GLU A 77 -7.84 -8.49 0.12
CA GLU A 77 -7.77 -7.04 0.02
C GLU A 77 -8.43 -6.59 -1.29
N VAL A 78 -9.33 -5.62 -1.18
CA VAL A 78 -9.99 -4.99 -2.32
C VAL A 78 -9.67 -3.50 -2.28
N GLU A 79 -9.10 -2.99 -3.37
CA GLU A 79 -8.92 -1.56 -3.60
C GLU A 79 -10.04 -1.06 -4.53
N GLU A 80 -10.78 -0.04 -4.09
CA GLU A 80 -11.80 0.63 -4.90
C GLU A 80 -11.69 2.15 -4.78
N LYS A 81 -12.27 2.89 -5.75
CA LYS A 81 -12.31 4.36 -5.68
C LYS A 81 -13.56 4.82 -4.94
N GLY A 82 -13.38 5.36 -3.75
CA GLY A 82 -14.42 6.04 -2.98
C GLY A 82 -14.53 7.54 -3.30
N TYR A 83 -15.42 8.24 -2.59
CA TYR A 83 -15.70 9.65 -2.82
C TYR A 83 -14.51 10.58 -2.49
N GLY A 84 -13.72 10.23 -1.47
CA GLY A 84 -12.52 10.97 -1.05
C GLY A 84 -11.20 10.51 -1.68
N GLY A 85 -11.19 9.37 -2.39
CA GLY A 85 -9.96 8.80 -2.93
C GLY A 85 -9.97 7.27 -2.92
N LYS A 86 -8.78 6.67 -2.99
CA LYS A 86 -8.64 5.21 -2.93
C LYS A 86 -9.07 4.70 -1.56
N MET A 87 -9.85 3.62 -1.55
CA MET A 87 -10.28 2.90 -0.37
C MET A 87 -9.77 1.49 -0.45
N ARG A 88 -9.12 1.03 0.62
CA ARG A 88 -8.68 -0.36 0.75
C ARG A 88 -9.44 -1.04 1.86
N VAL A 89 -10.05 -2.16 1.51
CA VAL A 89 -10.92 -2.92 2.39
C VAL A 89 -10.42 -4.35 2.44
N LEU A 90 -10.25 -4.87 3.64
CA LEU A 90 -9.97 -6.27 3.88
C LEU A 90 -11.28 -7.00 4.19
N VAL A 91 -11.58 -8.03 3.42
CA VAL A 91 -12.76 -8.88 3.59
C VAL A 91 -12.32 -10.28 3.99
N GLY A 92 -12.67 -10.70 5.19
CA GLY A 92 -12.50 -12.06 5.68
C GLY A 92 -13.73 -12.92 5.38
N MET A 93 -13.51 -14.10 4.83
CA MET A 93 -14.51 -15.10 4.47
C MET A 93 -14.21 -16.42 5.17
N ASN A 94 -15.24 -17.08 5.68
CA ASN A 94 -15.15 -18.44 6.19
C ASN A 94 -15.08 -19.45 5.03
N PRO A 95 -14.59 -20.67 5.25
CA PRO A 95 -14.58 -21.73 4.23
C PRO A 95 -15.98 -22.12 3.74
N ASP A 96 -17.04 -21.80 4.50
CA ASP A 96 -18.44 -21.99 4.12
C ASP A 96 -18.97 -20.91 3.14
N GLY A 97 -18.15 -19.90 2.81
CA GLY A 97 -18.53 -18.80 1.93
C GLY A 97 -19.27 -17.65 2.63
N THR A 98 -19.49 -17.75 3.94
CA THR A 98 -20.02 -16.65 4.76
C THR A 98 -18.94 -15.61 5.07
N VAL A 99 -19.32 -14.34 5.19
CA VAL A 99 -18.38 -13.26 5.55
C VAL A 99 -18.08 -13.33 7.05
N ALA A 100 -16.83 -13.58 7.40
CA ALA A 100 -16.35 -13.57 8.80
C ALA A 100 -16.24 -12.13 9.33
N GLY A 101 -15.83 -11.19 8.48
CA GLY A 101 -15.73 -9.79 8.85
C GLY A 101 -15.18 -8.92 7.73
N VAL A 102 -15.45 -7.61 7.83
CA VAL A 102 -14.93 -6.60 6.91
C VAL A 102 -14.25 -5.50 7.73
N ARG A 103 -13.11 -5.02 7.25
CA ARG A 103 -12.35 -3.94 7.87
C ARG A 103 -11.76 -3.02 6.81
N ILE A 104 -11.76 -1.73 7.10
CA ILE A 104 -11.18 -0.71 6.22
C ILE A 104 -9.72 -0.54 6.66
N LEU A 105 -8.78 -0.79 5.74
CA LEU A 105 -7.36 -0.58 5.98
C LEU A 105 -7.01 0.90 5.79
N SER A 106 -7.53 1.50 4.73
CA SER A 106 -7.26 2.90 4.43
C SER A 106 -8.42 3.51 3.66
N HIS A 107 -8.74 4.78 3.95
CA HIS A 107 -9.67 5.58 3.17
C HIS A 107 -9.13 6.99 3.00
N GLY A 108 -9.43 7.61 1.86
CA GLY A 108 -8.97 8.96 1.50
C GLY A 108 -9.89 10.09 1.96
N GLU A 109 -10.77 9.87 2.93
CA GLU A 109 -11.48 10.98 3.60
C GLU A 109 -10.59 11.72 4.61
#